data_AF-A0A7C1GLP5-F1
#
_entry.id   AF-A0A7C1GLP5-F1
#
_cell.length_a   1.000
_cell.length_b   1.000
_cell.length_c   1.000
_cell.angle_alpha   90.00
_cell.angle_beta   90.00
_cell.angle_gamma   90.00
#
_symmetry.space_group_name_H-M   'P 1'
#
loop_
_entity.id
_entity.type
_entity.pdbx_description
1 polymer ?
#
loop_
_entity_poly.entity_id
_entity_poly.type
_entity_poly.pdbx_seq_one_letter_code
_entity_poly.pdbx_strand_id
1 'polypeptide(L)'
;MIYRKGYKRRDGSKGWTKAYYCRIRQADGTLREFSTGCRDKGAARQWAADKAKEQERIAAGVVLPAEIQTARHGCVPYSEMVGAFAQNMTARGCSASHAKRTKAYLENTGKELAWRLLH
;
A
#
# COMPACT_ATOMS: atom_id res chain seq x y z
N MET A 1 -14.34 -14.34 6.38
CA MET A 1 -15.59 -13.66 6.86
C MET A 1 -15.46 -12.16 6.67
N ILE A 2 -16.49 -11.47 6.14
CA ILE A 2 -16.50 -10.00 5.89
C ILE A 2 -17.57 -9.31 6.73
N TYR A 3 -17.22 -8.21 7.40
CA TYR A 3 -18.12 -7.45 8.29
C TYR A 3 -17.74 -5.97 8.37
N ARG A 4 -18.62 -5.14 8.96
CA ARG A 4 -18.29 -3.77 9.37
C ARG A 4 -17.98 -3.74 10.86
N LYS A 5 -16.96 -2.99 11.24
CA LYS A 5 -16.54 -2.88 12.64
C LYS A 5 -17.38 -1.80 13.32
N GLY A 6 -17.98 -2.13 14.46
CA GLY A 6 -18.70 -1.16 15.28
C GLY A 6 -17.74 -0.35 16.15
N TYR A 7 -18.07 0.90 16.44
CA TYR A 7 -17.36 1.73 17.42
C TYR A 7 -18.35 2.54 18.26
N LYS A 8 -17.96 2.88 19.50
CA LYS A 8 -18.75 3.80 20.34
C LYS A 8 -18.38 5.23 20.02
N ARG A 9 -19.38 6.07 19.79
CA ARG A 9 -19.21 7.51 19.69
C ARG A 9 -19.16 8.13 21.09
N ARG A 10 -18.72 9.39 21.15
CA ARG A 10 -18.56 10.15 22.40
C ARG A 10 -19.91 10.45 23.09
N ASP A 11 -20.99 10.46 22.32
CA ASP A 11 -22.39 10.62 22.76
C ASP A 11 -23.02 9.29 23.25
N GLY A 12 -22.26 8.19 23.27
CA GLY A 12 -22.73 6.86 23.68
C GLY A 12 -23.45 6.08 22.56
N SER A 13 -23.71 6.67 21.40
CA SER A 13 -24.35 5.99 20.28
C SER A 13 -23.39 5.02 19.56
N LYS A 14 -23.94 3.96 18.96
CA LYS A 14 -23.15 3.01 18.15
C LYS A 14 -22.96 3.54 16.73
N GLY A 15 -21.70 3.67 16.32
CA GLY A 15 -21.29 3.95 14.95
C GLY A 15 -20.71 2.72 14.25
N TRP A 16 -20.64 2.77 12.92
CA TRP A 16 -20.06 1.71 12.08
C TRP A 16 -18.94 2.28 11.20
N THR A 17 -17.86 1.51 11.02
CA THR A 17 -16.81 1.88 10.08
C THR A 17 -17.37 1.95 8.66
N LYS A 18 -16.92 2.96 7.90
CA LYS A 18 -17.30 3.13 6.49
C LYS A 18 -16.77 1.98 5.63
N ALA A 19 -15.57 1.49 5.95
CA ALA A 19 -14.93 0.37 5.28
C ALA A 19 -15.35 -0.99 5.85
N TYR A 20 -15.38 -1.98 4.98
CA TYR A 20 -15.50 -3.39 5.35
C TYR A 20 -14.17 -3.96 5.82
N TYR A 21 -14.24 -4.89 6.76
CA TYR A 21 -13.12 -5.67 7.29
C TYR A 21 -13.30 -7.13 6.92
N CYS A 22 -12.19 -7.84 6.77
CA CYS A 22 -12.20 -9.27 6.52
C CYS A 22 -11.17 -9.99 7.39
N ARG A 23 -11.53 -11.21 7.80
CA ARG A 23 -10.58 -12.16 8.40
C ARG A 23 -10.14 -13.16 7.34
N ILE A 24 -8.83 -13.25 7.14
CA ILE A 24 -8.17 -14.10 6.14
C ILE A 24 -7.15 -14.98 6.86
N ARG A 25 -7.08 -16.25 6.46
CA ARG A 25 -6.06 -17.18 6.93
C ARG A 25 -4.79 -16.99 6.11
N GLN A 26 -3.68 -16.77 6.81
CA GLN A 26 -2.38 -16.58 6.18
C GLN A 26 -1.69 -17.91 5.91
N ALA A 27 -0.63 -17.87 5.12
CA ALA A 27 0.17 -19.05 4.76
C ALA A 27 0.83 -19.72 5.99
N ASP A 28 1.09 -18.97 7.06
CA ASP A 28 1.58 -19.48 8.35
C ASP A 28 0.48 -20.17 9.19
N GLY A 29 -0.74 -20.26 8.67
CA GLY A 29 -1.89 -20.85 9.34
C GLY A 29 -2.64 -19.91 10.29
N THR A 30 -2.14 -18.69 10.53
CA THR A 30 -2.76 -17.72 11.45
C THR A 30 -3.95 -16.99 10.80
N LEU A 31 -4.92 -16.59 11.60
CA LEU A 31 -6.06 -15.79 11.14
C LEU A 31 -5.80 -14.31 11.46
N ARG A 32 -5.69 -13.46 10.42
CA ARG A 32 -5.52 -12.01 10.60
C ARG A 32 -6.73 -11.21 10.11
N GLU A 33 -7.04 -10.14 10.83
CA GLU A 33 -8.03 -9.13 10.46
C GLU A 33 -7.36 -8.07 9.57
N PHE A 34 -7.97 -7.77 8.42
CA PHE A 34 -7.55 -6.72 7.51
C PHE A 34 -8.71 -5.75 7.24
N SER A 35 -8.38 -4.46 7.12
CA SER A 35 -9.29 -3.48 6.52
C SER A 35 -9.21 -3.63 5.01
N THR A 36 -10.36 -3.81 4.36
CA THR A 36 -10.42 -3.88 2.88
C THR A 36 -10.32 -2.49 2.24
N GLY A 37 -10.56 -1.41 3.00
CA GLY A 37 -10.67 -0.05 2.47
C GLY A 37 -11.93 0.21 1.61
N CYS A 38 -12.59 -0.84 1.14
CA CYS A 38 -13.78 -0.77 0.32
C CYS A 38 -15.02 -0.39 1.14
N ARG A 39 -15.85 0.51 0.60
CA ARG A 39 -17.15 0.90 1.18
C ARG A 39 -18.30 0.02 0.69
N ASP A 40 -18.09 -0.71 -0.41
CA ASP A 40 -19.03 -1.65 -0.98
C ASP A 40 -18.68 -3.10 -0.57
N LYS A 41 -19.71 -3.93 -0.35
CA LYS A 41 -19.55 -5.31 0.12
C LYS A 41 -19.08 -6.25 -0.99
N GLY A 42 -19.47 -6.00 -2.24
CA GLY A 42 -19.02 -6.76 -3.41
C GLY A 42 -17.53 -6.55 -3.67
N ALA A 43 -17.09 -5.29 -3.70
CA ALA A 43 -15.68 -4.94 -3.81
C ALA A 43 -14.83 -5.54 -2.67
N ALA A 44 -15.35 -5.52 -1.43
CA ALA A 44 -14.69 -6.15 -0.29
C ALA A 44 -14.58 -7.69 -0.41
N ARG A 45 -15.56 -8.34 -1.06
CA ARG A 45 -15.50 -9.79 -1.35
C ARG A 45 -14.41 -10.11 -2.35
N GLN A 46 -14.33 -9.34 -3.43
CA GLN A 46 -13.30 -9.53 -4.45
C GLN A 46 -11.91 -9.34 -3.85
N TRP A 47 -11.70 -8.24 -3.12
CA TRP A 47 -10.44 -7.97 -2.42
C TRP A 47 -10.02 -9.12 -1.51
N ALA A 48 -10.95 -9.67 -0.74
CA ALA A 48 -10.68 -10.80 0.16
C ALA A 48 -10.33 -12.08 -0.60
N ALA A 49 -10.98 -12.34 -1.74
CA ALA A 49 -10.68 -13.49 -2.60
C ALA A 49 -9.28 -13.37 -3.23
N ASP A 50 -8.92 -12.19 -3.73
CA ASP A 50 -7.60 -11.94 -4.31
C ASP A 50 -6.49 -12.11 -3.26
N LYS A 51 -6.74 -11.60 -2.05
CA LYS A 51 -5.82 -11.78 -0.92
C LYS A 51 -5.68 -13.24 -0.48
N ALA A 52 -6.76 -14.02 -0.47
CA ALA A 52 -6.70 -15.43 -0.15
C ALA A 52 -5.86 -16.21 -1.19
N LYS A 53 -6.07 -15.95 -2.49
CA LYS A 53 -5.25 -16.54 -3.57
C LYS A 53 -3.77 -16.18 -3.45
N GLU A 54 -3.45 -14.94 -3.06
CA GLU A 54 -2.07 -14.52 -2.79
C GLU A 54 -1.45 -15.34 -1.64
N GLN A 55 -2.19 -15.57 -0.56
CA GLN A 55 -1.73 -16.40 0.56
C GLN A 55 -1.60 -17.89 0.20
N GLU A 56 -2.51 -18.43 -0.62
CA GLU A 56 -2.42 -19.81 -1.13
C GLU A 56 -1.16 -20.02 -1.98
N ARG A 57 -0.82 -19.05 -2.85
CA ARG A 57 0.43 -19.09 -3.63
C ARG A 57 1.68 -19.06 -2.75
N ILE A 58 1.65 -18.30 -1.66
CA ILE A 58 2.73 -18.29 -0.67
C ILE A 58 2.82 -19.64 0.05
N ALA A 59 1.69 -20.20 0.49
CA ALA A 59 1.64 -21.49 1.17
C ALA A 59 2.11 -22.64 0.27
N ALA A 60 1.79 -22.58 -1.02
CA ALA A 60 2.25 -23.53 -2.03
C ALA A 60 3.73 -23.36 -2.41
N GLY A 61 4.44 -22.36 -1.87
CA GLY A 61 5.84 -22.08 -2.19
C GLY A 61 6.06 -21.56 -3.62
N VAL A 62 4.99 -21.21 -4.35
CA VAL A 62 5.04 -20.70 -5.73
C VAL A 62 5.53 -19.26 -5.76
N VAL A 63 5.35 -18.51 -4.68
CA VAL A 63 5.80 -17.12 -4.55
C VAL A 63 6.36 -16.90 -3.15
N LEU A 64 7.60 -16.40 -3.02
CA LEU A 64 8.12 -16.00 -1.72
C LEU A 64 7.46 -14.71 -1.23
N PRO A 65 7.20 -14.56 0.08
CA PRO A 65 6.71 -13.31 0.65
C PRO A 65 7.60 -12.11 0.30
N ALA A 66 8.92 -12.33 0.19
CA ALA A 66 9.89 -11.34 -0.23
C ALA A 66 9.67 -10.89 -1.68
N GLU A 67 9.34 -11.81 -2.60
CA GLU A 67 9.06 -11.49 -4.01
C GLU A 67 7.76 -10.70 -4.16
N ILE A 68 6.75 -10.92 -3.30
CA ILE A 68 5.54 -10.09 -3.27
C ILE A 68 5.84 -8.68 -2.79
N GLN A 69 6.70 -8.52 -1.77
CA GLN A 69 7.12 -7.19 -1.31
C GLN A 69 7.97 -6.50 -2.38
N THR A 70 8.90 -7.20 -3.01
CA THR A 70 9.70 -6.70 -4.13
C THR A 70 8.81 -6.37 -5.34
N ALA A 71 7.77 -7.14 -5.64
CA ALA A 71 6.83 -6.81 -6.71
C ALA A 71 5.96 -5.58 -6.38
N ARG A 72 5.68 -5.33 -5.08
CA ARG A 72 4.98 -4.12 -4.62
C ARG A 72 5.87 -2.87 -4.69
N HIS A 73 7.17 -3.01 -4.40
CA HIS A 73 8.13 -1.90 -4.39
C HIS A 73 8.85 -1.70 -5.74
N GLY A 74 9.00 -2.74 -6.55
CA GLY A 74 9.69 -2.72 -7.85
C GLY A 74 8.87 -2.14 -9.00
N CYS A 75 7.67 -1.63 -8.70
CA CYS A 75 6.78 -0.95 -9.62
C CYS A 75 6.47 0.49 -9.19
N VAL A 76 7.27 1.10 -8.30
CA VAL A 76 7.08 2.52 -7.96
C VAL A 76 7.58 3.37 -9.13
N PRO A 77 6.73 4.24 -9.71
CA PRO A 77 7.16 5.16 -10.76
C PRO A 77 8.37 5.99 -10.31
N TYR A 78 9.33 6.16 -11.21
CA TYR A 78 10.53 6.96 -10.95
C TYR A 78 10.18 8.33 -10.35
N SER A 79 9.16 8.99 -10.90
CA SER A 79 8.66 10.29 -10.42
C SER A 79 8.14 10.26 -8.98
N GLU A 80 7.52 9.16 -8.55
CA GLU A 80 7.00 9.02 -7.18
C GLU A 80 8.15 8.89 -6.18
N MET A 81 9.20 8.16 -6.53
CA MET A 81 10.42 8.05 -5.71
C MET A 81 11.15 9.38 -5.60
N VAL A 82 11.30 10.12 -6.71
CA VAL A 82 11.92 11.46 -6.68
C VAL A 82 11.09 12.42 -5.82
N GLY A 83 9.76 12.32 -5.86
CA GLY A 83 8.87 13.07 -4.97
C GLY A 83 9.09 12.76 -3.49
N ALA A 84 9.15 11.49 -3.12
CA ALA A 84 9.42 11.04 -1.76
C ALA A 84 10.81 11.49 -1.27
N PHE A 85 11.81 11.44 -2.14
CA PHE A 85 13.17 11.91 -1.85
C PHE A 85 13.20 13.41 -1.53
N ALA A 86 12.50 14.24 -2.31
CA ALA A 86 12.42 15.67 -2.06
C ALA A 86 11.72 16.02 -0.73
N GLN A 87 10.69 15.24 -0.34
CA GLN A 87 10.04 15.37 0.97
C GLN A 87 11.01 15.02 2.11
N ASN A 88 11.78 13.95 1.95
CA ASN A 88 12.81 13.56 2.92
C ASN A 88 13.90 14.64 3.07
N MET A 89 14.36 15.23 1.97
CA MET A 89 15.31 16.37 2.02
C MET A 89 14.76 17.52 2.87
N THR A 90 13.48 17.84 2.71
CA THR A 90 12.82 18.91 3.48
C THR A 90 12.72 18.52 4.97
N ALA A 91 12.36 17.27 5.26
CA ALA A 91 12.30 16.76 6.64
C ALA A 91 13.67 16.76 7.35
N ARG A 92 14.77 16.59 6.59
CA ARG A 92 16.15 16.67 7.09
C ARG A 92 16.66 18.10 7.27
N GLY A 93 15.84 19.11 7.01
CA GLY A 93 16.20 20.53 7.16
C GLY A 93 16.91 21.14 5.96
N CYS A 94 16.93 20.47 4.79
CA CYS A 94 17.37 21.13 3.57
C CYS A 94 16.37 22.23 3.18
N SER A 95 16.87 23.33 2.60
CA SER A 95 16.01 24.41 2.15
C SER A 95 15.03 23.93 1.08
N ALA A 96 13.80 24.46 1.12
CA ALA A 96 12.76 24.10 0.14
C ALA A 96 13.18 24.42 -1.30
N SER A 97 14.00 25.45 -1.52
CA SER A 97 14.54 25.77 -2.84
C SER A 97 15.52 24.70 -3.32
N HIS A 98 16.37 24.18 -2.43
CA HIS A 98 17.31 23.12 -2.76
C HIS A 98 16.57 21.80 -3.08
N ALA A 99 15.61 21.41 -2.24
CA ALA A 99 14.78 20.24 -2.51
C ALA A 99 14.01 20.34 -3.84
N LYS A 100 13.45 21.52 -4.16
CA LYS A 100 12.75 21.76 -5.43
C LYS A 100 13.68 21.68 -6.63
N ARG A 101 14.88 22.24 -6.55
CA ARG A 101 15.87 22.21 -7.64
C ARG A 101 16.39 20.80 -7.88
N THR A 102 16.69 20.06 -6.81
CA THR A 102 17.13 18.67 -6.88
C THR A 102 16.04 17.76 -7.46
N LYS A 103 14.77 17.96 -7.07
CA LYS A 103 13.63 17.27 -7.68
C LYS A 103 13.55 17.51 -9.18
N ALA A 104 13.59 18.77 -9.61
CA ALA A 104 13.48 19.13 -11.02
C ALA A 104 14.63 18.58 -11.86
N TYR A 105 15.85 18.59 -11.32
CA TYR A 105 17.03 18.00 -11.96
C TYR A 105 16.85 16.49 -12.17
N LEU A 106 16.48 15.76 -11.10
CA LEU A 106 16.27 14.31 -11.17
C LEU A 106 15.12 13.94 -12.14
N GLU A 107 14.02 14.68 -12.14
CA GLU A 107 12.92 14.47 -13.10
C GLU A 107 13.35 14.72 -14.55
N ASN A 108 14.19 15.73 -14.80
CA ASN A 108 14.65 16.03 -16.15
C ASN A 108 15.66 14.99 -16.65
N THR A 109 16.64 14.62 -15.81
CA THR A 109 17.61 13.55 -16.13
C THR A 109 16.90 12.19 -16.30
N GLY A 110 15.92 11.88 -15.45
CA GLY A 110 15.12 10.67 -15.59
C GLY A 110 14.34 10.62 -16.92
N LYS A 111 13.84 11.76 -17.41
CA LYS A 111 13.20 11.85 -18.73
C LYS A 111 14.19 11.64 -19.86
N GLU A 112 15.35 12.29 -19.81
CA GLU A 112 16.41 12.15 -20.82
C GLU A 112 16.91 10.70 -20.91
N LEU A 113 17.04 10.01 -19.79
CA LEU A 113 17.47 8.61 -19.70
C LEU A 113 16.31 7.61 -19.84
N ALA A 114 15.08 8.09 -20.11
CA ALA A 114 13.87 7.29 -20.24
C ALA A 114 13.57 6.36 -19.04
N TRP A 115 13.98 6.75 -17.84
CA TRP A 115 13.69 6.01 -16.61
C TRP A 115 12.22 6.14 -16.23
N ARG A 116 11.51 5.00 -16.26
CA ARG A 116 10.08 4.92 -15.93
C ARG A 116 9.84 4.31 -14.55
N LEU A 117 10.67 3.36 -14.17
CA LEU A 117 10.58 2.59 -12.92
C LEU A 117 11.96 2.54 -12.27
N LEU A 118 11.98 2.56 -10.94
CA LEU A 118 13.17 2.24 -10.15
C LEU A 118 12.98 0.82 -9.59
N HIS A 119 13.92 -0.07 -9.90
CA HIS A 119 13.98 -1.44 -9.39
C HIS A 119 14.84 -1.52 -8.13
#